data_AF-A0A5S3QIU4-F1
#
_entry.id   AF-A0A5S3QIU4-F1
#
_cell.length_a   1.000
_cell.length_b   1.000
_cell.length_c   1.000
_cell.angle_alpha   90.00
_cell.angle_beta   90.00
_cell.angle_gamma   90.00
#
_symmetry.space_group_name_H-M   'P 1'
#
loop_
_entity.id
_entity.type
_entity.pdbx_description
1 polymer ?
#
loop_
_entity_poly.entity_id
_entity_poly.type
_entity_poly.pdbx_seq_one_letter_code
_entity_poly.pdbx_strand_id
1 'polypeptide(L)'
;MGTYYALGIVKKFTAKSNQELSEANWEDHMNERLDIDQYAVSVKDNVIEGVLKEKVFRENIEDLYNKLVQITNDRQVSVYLEDSGTDIEQYQTWRTGMTIKEYDSNITLTVELVILFIEGKVIVEEFSIEPKLINWLFRHASLSNPLAGCIMSDIVG
;
A
#
# COMPACT_ATOMS: atom_id res chain seq x y z
N MET A 1 -22.05 2.56 -12.95
CA MET A 1 -20.84 2.83 -12.16
C MET A 1 -19.73 1.98 -12.74
N GLY A 2 -18.54 2.54 -12.94
CA GLY A 2 -17.38 1.80 -13.42
C GLY A 2 -16.48 1.49 -12.22
N THR A 3 -15.86 0.33 -12.20
CA THR A 3 -14.77 0.01 -11.30
C THR A 3 -13.46 0.36 -11.99
N TYR A 4 -12.47 0.83 -11.23
CA TYR A 4 -11.20 1.35 -11.73
C TYR A 4 -10.04 0.75 -10.94
N TYR A 5 -8.88 0.60 -11.57
CA TYR A 5 -7.69 0.15 -10.87
C TYR A 5 -7.05 1.35 -10.17
N ALA A 6 -6.67 1.19 -8.91
CA ALA A 6 -5.98 2.21 -8.14
C ALA A 6 -4.62 1.69 -7.67
N LEU A 7 -3.60 2.55 -7.80
CA LEU A 7 -2.33 2.37 -7.12
C LEU A 7 -2.29 3.33 -5.93
N GLY A 8 -1.89 2.84 -4.78
CA GLY A 8 -1.78 3.66 -3.58
C GLY A 8 -0.62 3.29 -2.67
N ILE A 9 -0.29 4.20 -1.77
CA ILE A 9 0.61 3.95 -0.65
C ILE A 9 -0.22 3.59 0.56
N VAL A 10 0.12 2.52 1.26
CA VAL A 10 -0.51 2.20 2.55
C VAL A 10 -0.10 3.25 3.58
N LYS A 11 -1.07 4.09 3.97
CA LYS A 11 -0.93 5.11 5.01
C LYS A 11 -1.04 4.49 6.40
N LYS A 12 -1.98 3.56 6.56
CA LYS A 12 -2.23 2.83 7.81
C LYS A 12 -2.58 1.40 7.51
N PHE A 13 -2.19 0.49 8.40
CA PHE A 13 -2.65 -0.89 8.36
C PHE A 13 -3.00 -1.40 9.75
N THR A 14 -3.90 -2.37 9.78
CA THR A 14 -4.24 -3.19 10.93
C THR A 14 -4.30 -4.63 10.45
N ALA A 15 -3.49 -5.51 11.01
CA ALA A 15 -3.59 -6.94 10.76
C ALA A 15 -4.01 -7.67 12.03
N LYS A 16 -4.96 -8.59 11.89
CA LYS A 16 -5.52 -9.37 13.00
C LYS A 16 -5.41 -10.86 12.71
N SER A 17 -4.86 -11.60 13.66
CA SER A 17 -4.75 -13.05 13.61
C SER A 17 -5.84 -13.72 14.46
N ASN A 18 -6.26 -14.91 14.04
CA ASN A 18 -7.11 -15.78 14.85
C ASN A 18 -6.33 -16.57 15.92
N GLN A 19 -5.00 -16.48 15.92
CA GLN A 19 -4.08 -17.14 16.84
C GLN A 19 -3.09 -16.12 17.43
N GLU A 20 -2.51 -16.45 18.58
CA GLU A 20 -1.43 -15.66 19.16
C GLU A 20 -0.15 -15.84 18.35
N LEU A 21 0.46 -14.72 17.97
CA LEU A 21 1.70 -14.67 17.19
C LEU A 21 2.75 -13.92 17.98
N SER A 22 4.00 -14.38 17.92
CA SER A 22 5.13 -13.62 18.42
C SER A 22 5.35 -12.36 17.57
N GLU A 23 6.06 -11.38 18.12
CA GLU A 23 6.45 -10.16 17.40
C GLU A 23 7.25 -10.50 16.13
N ALA A 24 8.22 -11.41 16.21
CA ALA A 24 8.98 -11.87 15.04
C ALA A 24 8.10 -12.50 13.95
N ASN A 25 7.08 -13.28 14.31
CA ASN A 25 6.15 -13.85 13.33
C ASN A 25 5.30 -12.75 12.67
N TRP A 26 4.88 -11.74 13.44
CA TRP A 26 4.19 -10.58 12.88
C TRP A 26 5.06 -9.83 11.87
N GLU A 27 6.32 -9.58 12.22
CA GLU A 27 7.26 -8.90 11.33
C GLU A 27 7.47 -9.68 10.03
N ASP A 28 7.72 -10.99 10.13
CA ASP A 28 7.92 -11.85 8.95
C ASP A 28 6.68 -11.86 8.04
N HIS A 29 5.48 -12.07 8.60
CA HIS A 29 4.24 -12.10 7.80
C HIS A 29 3.91 -10.75 7.17
N MET A 30 4.17 -9.64 7.88
CA MET A 30 3.86 -8.31 7.37
C MET A 30 4.90 -7.85 6.35
N ASN A 31 6.18 -8.15 6.53
CA ASN A 31 7.25 -7.78 5.59
C ASN A 31 7.09 -8.41 4.21
N GLU A 32 6.38 -9.53 4.09
CA GLU A 32 5.99 -10.08 2.79
C GLU A 32 5.02 -9.17 2.01
N ARG A 33 4.33 -8.25 2.69
CA ARG A 33 3.29 -7.38 2.12
C ARG A 33 3.64 -5.90 2.17
N LEU A 34 4.25 -5.44 3.25
CA LEU A 34 4.60 -4.05 3.50
C LEU A 34 5.97 -4.00 4.14
N ASP A 35 6.84 -3.11 3.67
CA ASP A 35 8.11 -2.82 4.34
C ASP A 35 7.83 -2.13 5.69
N ILE A 36 7.71 -2.92 6.77
CA ILE A 36 7.25 -2.44 8.07
C ILE A 36 8.23 -1.44 8.70
N ASP A 37 9.49 -1.44 8.26
CA ASP A 37 10.52 -0.49 8.72
C ASP A 37 10.13 0.96 8.39
N GLN A 38 9.24 1.18 7.42
CA GLN A 38 8.73 2.51 7.07
C GLN A 38 7.60 2.98 8.00
N TYR A 39 7.12 2.15 8.91
CA TYR A 39 5.96 2.40 9.75
C TYR A 39 6.33 2.58 11.22
N ALA A 40 5.54 3.37 11.95
CA ALA A 40 5.47 3.32 13.39
C ALA A 40 4.48 2.21 13.77
N VAL A 41 5.01 1.11 14.28
CA VAL A 41 4.25 -0.13 14.54
C VAL A 41 3.96 -0.27 16.03
N SER A 42 2.79 -0.81 16.35
CA SER A 42 2.43 -1.27 17.68
C SER A 42 1.79 -2.66 17.60
N VAL A 43 2.30 -3.60 18.39
CA VAL A 43 1.74 -4.95 18.54
C VAL A 43 1.01 -5.03 19.88
N LYS A 44 -0.24 -5.46 19.86
CA LYS A 44 -1.02 -5.71 21.08
C LYS A 44 -1.94 -6.91 20.87
N ASP A 45 -1.83 -7.89 21.75
CA ASP A 45 -2.58 -9.15 21.66
C ASP A 45 -2.37 -9.80 20.27
N ASN A 46 -3.44 -10.15 19.57
CA ASN A 46 -3.40 -10.74 18.23
C ASN A 46 -3.59 -9.69 17.12
N VAL A 47 -3.13 -8.46 17.36
CA VAL A 47 -3.26 -7.34 16.43
C VAL A 47 -1.93 -6.60 16.30
N ILE A 48 -1.54 -6.33 15.06
CA ILE A 48 -0.48 -5.39 14.71
C ILE A 48 -1.08 -4.21 13.97
N GLU A 49 -0.72 -3.00 14.39
CA GLU A 49 -1.13 -1.76 13.76
C GLU A 49 0.12 -0.99 13.32
N GLY A 50 0.06 -0.35 12.15
CA GLY A 50 1.14 0.48 11.66
C GLY A 50 0.63 1.75 11.00
N VAL A 51 1.33 2.85 11.26
CA VAL A 51 1.09 4.15 10.60
C VAL A 51 2.37 4.55 9.88
N LEU A 52 2.27 4.89 8.59
CA LEU A 52 3.41 5.30 7.79
C LEU A 52 4.08 6.53 8.45
N LYS A 53 5.41 6.48 8.59
CA LYS A 53 6.16 7.61 9.14
C LYS A 53 6.00 8.81 8.19
N GLU A 54 5.45 9.91 8.69
CA GLU A 54 5.18 11.13 7.90
C GLU A 54 6.43 11.61 7.12
N LYS A 55 7.59 11.54 7.78
CA LYS A 55 8.89 11.89 7.18
C LYS A 55 9.22 11.03 5.95
N VAL A 56 8.92 9.73 6.00
CA VAL A 56 9.17 8.81 4.87
C VAL A 56 8.31 9.20 3.67
N PHE A 57 7.03 9.54 3.88
CA PHE A 57 6.19 10.02 2.78
C PHE A 57 6.70 11.34 2.21
N ARG A 58 6.85 12.35 3.06
CA ARG A 58 7.22 13.72 2.65
C ARG A 58 8.53 13.76 1.85
N GLU A 59 9.53 13.00 2.27
CA GLU A 59 10.86 13.02 1.65
C GLU A 59 10.96 12.22 0.35
N ASN A 60 10.02 11.31 0.07
CA ASN A 60 10.17 10.33 -1.00
C ASN A 60 9.05 10.36 -2.06
N ILE A 61 7.93 11.05 -1.81
CA ILE A 61 6.77 11.04 -2.72
C ILE A 61 7.06 11.69 -4.07
N GLU A 62 7.82 12.79 -4.11
CA GLU A 62 8.19 13.45 -5.37
C GLU A 62 9.04 12.55 -6.26
N ASP A 63 10.07 11.89 -5.69
CA ASP A 63 10.90 10.93 -6.41
C ASP A 63 10.08 9.73 -6.90
N LEU A 64 9.12 9.26 -6.10
CA LEU A 64 8.23 8.18 -6.50
C LEU A 64 7.37 8.57 -7.71
N TYR A 65 6.77 9.77 -7.69
CA TYR A 65 6.00 10.27 -8.85
C TYR A 65 6.87 10.44 -10.09
N ASN A 66 8.10 10.95 -9.95
CA ASN A 66 9.03 11.04 -11.07
C ASN A 66 9.31 9.67 -11.69
N LYS A 67 9.48 8.64 -10.86
CA LYS A 67 9.64 7.25 -11.32
C LYS A 67 8.35 6.71 -11.95
N LEU A 68 7.18 6.99 -11.38
CA LEU A 68 5.89 6.60 -11.95
C LEU A 68 5.67 7.18 -13.34
N VAL A 69 5.94 8.47 -13.54
CA VAL A 69 5.86 9.13 -14.86
C VAL A 69 6.84 8.49 -15.85
N GLN A 70 8.04 8.11 -15.42
CA GLN A 70 9.00 7.42 -16.29
C GLN A 70 8.54 6.01 -16.69
N ILE A 71 7.96 5.25 -15.75
CA ILE A 71 7.48 3.89 -15.99
C ILE A 71 6.26 3.89 -16.91
N THR A 72 5.29 4.76 -16.63
CA THR A 72 4.02 4.82 -17.37
C THR A 72 4.13 5.61 -18.68
N ASN A 73 5.15 6.48 -18.79
CA ASN A 73 5.24 7.51 -19.82
C ASN A 73 3.98 8.41 -19.86
N ASP A 74 3.28 8.53 -18.73
CA ASP A 74 2.11 9.38 -18.56
C ASP A 74 2.38 10.49 -17.56
N ARG A 75 2.36 11.73 -18.05
CA ARG A 75 2.56 12.93 -17.22
C ARG A 75 1.31 13.28 -16.41
N GLN A 76 0.13 12.80 -16.77
CA GLN A 76 -1.10 13.13 -16.03
C GLN A 76 -1.09 12.54 -14.61
N VAL A 77 -0.26 11.53 -14.36
CA VAL A 77 -0.05 10.97 -13.02
C VAL A 77 0.48 12.03 -12.04
N SER A 78 1.24 13.05 -12.50
CA SER A 78 1.78 14.10 -11.60
C SER A 78 0.72 15.04 -11.03
N VAL A 79 -0.50 15.08 -11.59
CA VAL A 79 -1.57 15.97 -11.12
C VAL A 79 -1.88 15.75 -9.64
N TYR A 80 -1.87 14.50 -9.17
CA TYR A 80 -2.10 14.18 -7.76
C TYR A 80 -1.05 14.81 -6.83
N LEU A 81 0.21 14.82 -7.26
CA LEU A 81 1.30 15.50 -6.54
C LEU A 81 1.19 17.02 -6.63
N GLU A 82 0.82 17.55 -7.80
CA GLU A 82 0.66 18.99 -8.01
C GLU A 82 -0.47 19.57 -7.12
N ASP A 83 -1.56 18.82 -6.97
CA ASP A 83 -2.72 19.23 -6.16
C ASP A 83 -2.47 19.04 -4.65
N SER A 84 -1.85 17.93 -4.25
CA SER A 84 -1.75 17.53 -2.84
C SER A 84 -0.39 17.81 -2.20
N GLY A 85 0.65 18.04 -3.00
CA GLY A 85 2.02 18.25 -2.56
C GLY A 85 2.59 17.06 -1.78
N THR A 86 3.41 17.35 -0.77
CA THR A 86 4.07 16.34 0.07
C THR A 86 3.35 16.07 1.40
N ASP A 87 2.15 16.61 1.56
CA ASP A 87 1.30 16.37 2.74
C ASP A 87 0.35 15.19 2.48
N ILE A 88 0.62 14.07 3.15
CA ILE A 88 -0.14 12.82 3.01
C ILE A 88 -1.63 12.97 3.35
N GLU A 89 -2.00 13.97 4.16
CA GLU A 89 -3.38 14.21 4.57
C GLU A 89 -4.21 14.92 3.49
N GLN A 90 -3.58 15.51 2.46
CA GLN A 90 -4.29 16.14 1.33
C GLN A 90 -4.76 15.13 0.28
N TYR A 91 -4.21 13.92 0.29
CA TYR A 91 -4.54 12.90 -0.70
C TYR A 91 -5.87 12.20 -0.38
N GLN A 92 -6.59 11.80 -1.42
CA GLN A 92 -7.76 10.95 -1.28
C GLN A 92 -7.34 9.58 -0.71
N THR A 93 -8.14 9.07 0.22
CA THR A 93 -7.91 7.76 0.83
C THR A 93 -8.97 6.72 0.44
N TRP A 94 -8.56 5.46 0.45
CA TRP A 94 -9.43 4.30 0.23
C TRP A 94 -9.15 3.22 1.26
N ARG A 95 -10.19 2.57 1.80
CA ARG A 95 -10.03 1.48 2.76
C ARG A 95 -10.34 0.15 2.10
N THR A 96 -9.45 -0.80 2.28
CA THR A 96 -9.60 -2.14 1.73
C THR A 96 -9.03 -3.19 2.67
N GLY A 97 -9.35 -4.46 2.42
CA GLY A 97 -8.89 -5.56 3.26
C GLY A 97 -8.74 -6.86 2.49
N MET A 98 -7.89 -7.73 3.01
CA MET A 98 -7.61 -9.03 2.43
C MET A 98 -7.28 -10.07 3.52
N THR A 99 -7.45 -11.34 3.17
CA THR A 99 -6.99 -12.45 4.01
C THR A 99 -5.66 -12.97 3.47
N ILE A 100 -4.63 -12.99 4.32
CA ILE A 100 -3.34 -13.59 4.00
C ILE A 100 -3.46 -15.10 4.29
N LYS A 101 -3.67 -15.89 3.23
CA LYS A 101 -3.94 -17.35 3.31
C LYS A 101 -2.68 -18.22 3.35
N GLU A 102 -1.49 -17.63 3.36
CA GLU A 102 -0.24 -18.38 3.28
C GLU A 102 0.14 -19.08 4.61
N TYR A 103 -0.61 -18.85 5.70
CA TYR A 103 -0.28 -19.35 7.04
C TYR A 103 -1.44 -20.07 7.72
N ASP A 104 -1.10 -20.99 8.63
CA ASP A 104 -2.04 -21.78 9.46
C ASP A 104 -2.91 -20.86 10.37
N SER A 105 -2.47 -19.62 10.55
CA SER A 105 -3.21 -18.52 11.14
C SER A 105 -3.87 -17.67 10.04
N ASN A 106 -5.20 -17.55 10.09
CA ASN A 106 -5.94 -16.66 9.19
C ASN A 106 -5.69 -15.21 9.62
N ILE A 107 -4.76 -14.53 8.94
CA ILE A 107 -4.50 -13.11 9.16
C ILE A 107 -5.41 -12.28 8.24
N THR A 108 -6.23 -11.42 8.85
CA THR A 108 -7.01 -10.42 8.12
C THR A 108 -6.25 -9.10 8.16
N LEU A 109 -5.80 -8.62 7.01
CA LEU A 109 -5.15 -7.33 6.83
C LEU A 109 -6.18 -6.31 6.36
N THR A 110 -6.30 -5.19 7.06
CA THR A 110 -7.06 -4.01 6.64
C THR A 110 -6.09 -2.86 6.44
N VAL A 111 -6.22 -2.13 5.33
CA VAL A 111 -5.35 -1.00 5.00
C VAL A 111 -6.16 0.25 4.63
N GLU A 112 -5.57 1.40 4.90
CA GLU A 112 -5.98 2.70 4.37
C GLU A 112 -4.93 3.14 3.36
N LEU A 113 -5.29 3.16 2.08
CA LEU A 113 -4.47 3.58 0.96
C LEU A 113 -4.60 5.08 0.75
N VAL A 114 -3.49 5.74 0.45
CA VAL A 114 -3.42 7.04 -0.19
C VAL A 114 -3.35 6.80 -1.69
N ILE A 115 -4.37 7.24 -2.43
CA ILE A 115 -4.48 7.01 -3.87
C ILE A 115 -3.45 7.89 -4.58
N LEU A 116 -2.54 7.25 -5.32
CA LEU A 116 -1.52 7.94 -6.12
C LEU A 116 -2.01 8.25 -7.54
N PHE A 117 -2.74 7.30 -8.14
CA PHE A 117 -3.52 7.52 -9.34
C PHE A 117 -4.52 6.38 -9.55
N ILE A 118 -5.52 6.66 -10.38
CA ILE A 118 -6.54 5.72 -10.82
C ILE A 118 -6.36 5.52 -12.32
N GLU A 119 -6.29 4.27 -12.76
CA GLU A 119 -6.11 3.91 -14.17
C GLU A 119 -7.18 2.93 -14.63
N GLY A 120 -7.74 3.23 -15.81
CA GLY A 120 -8.53 2.28 -16.58
C GLY A 120 -9.88 1.89 -15.96
N LYS A 121 -10.75 1.33 -16.78
CA LYS A 121 -12.00 0.73 -16.32
C LYS A 121 -11.80 -0.78 -16.20
N VAL A 122 -11.99 -1.33 -15.02
CA VAL A 122 -11.92 -2.77 -14.77
C VAL A 122 -13.31 -3.37 -15.02
N ILE A 123 -13.35 -4.63 -15.49
CA ILE A 123 -14.60 -5.42 -15.64
C ILE A 123 -14.85 -6.27 -14.38
N VAL A 124 -13.93 -6.20 -13.42
CA VAL A 124 -13.96 -6.93 -12.15
C VAL A 124 -14.40 -5.96 -11.05
N GLU A 125 -15.24 -6.44 -10.15
CA GLU A 125 -15.84 -5.63 -9.06
C GLU A 125 -14.98 -5.58 -7.81
N GLU A 126 -14.17 -6.62 -7.55
CA GLU A 126 -13.26 -6.69 -6.39
C GLU A 126 -12.06 -7.61 -6.66
N PHE A 127 -10.93 -7.34 -6.00
CA PHE A 127 -9.82 -8.30 -5.93
C PHE A 127 -9.97 -9.15 -4.67
N SER A 128 -10.22 -10.45 -4.83
CA SER A 128 -10.17 -11.38 -3.69
C SER A 128 -8.73 -11.68 -3.23
N ILE A 129 -7.73 -11.27 -4.03
CA ILE A 129 -6.29 -11.51 -3.83
C ILE A 129 -5.51 -10.31 -4.38
N GLU A 130 -4.49 -9.86 -3.64
CA GLU A 130 -3.57 -8.79 -4.06
C GLU A 130 -3.04 -8.99 -5.50
N PRO A 131 -2.97 -7.95 -6.34
CA PRO A 131 -2.32 -7.99 -7.66
C PRO A 131 -0.79 -8.20 -7.53
N LYS A 132 -0.38 -9.42 -7.19
CA LYS A 132 1.00 -9.79 -6.82
C LYS A 132 2.06 -9.30 -7.82
N LEU A 133 1.76 -9.30 -9.13
CA LEU A 133 2.71 -8.90 -10.18
C LEU A 133 3.03 -7.39 -10.15
N ILE A 134 2.04 -6.53 -9.95
CA ILE A 134 2.25 -5.08 -9.97
C ILE A 134 2.98 -4.66 -8.69
N ASN A 135 2.58 -5.19 -7.54
CA ASN A 135 3.25 -4.90 -6.28
C ASN A 135 4.68 -5.47 -6.25
N TRP A 136 4.90 -6.66 -6.83
CA TRP A 136 6.25 -7.21 -7.04
C TRP A 136 7.10 -6.34 -7.97
N LEU A 137 6.53 -5.84 -9.08
CA LEU A 137 7.24 -4.95 -10.01
C LEU A 137 7.69 -3.66 -9.32
N PHE A 138 6.87 -3.06 -8.46
CA PHE A 138 7.31 -1.89 -7.69
C PHE A 138 8.39 -2.23 -6.66
N ARG A 139 8.30 -3.40 -6.01
CA ARG A 139 9.28 -3.84 -5.00
C ARG A 139 10.61 -4.31 -5.60
N HIS A 140 10.66 -4.69 -6.88
CA HIS A 140 11.85 -5.26 -7.53
C HIS A 140 12.34 -4.49 -8.75
N ALA A 141 11.55 -3.55 -9.28
CA ALA A 141 12.14 -2.43 -9.99
C ALA A 141 13.10 -1.77 -9.00
N SER A 142 14.31 -1.44 -9.45
CA SER A 142 15.35 -0.80 -8.62
C SER A 142 14.96 0.67 -8.33
N LEU A 143 13.78 0.85 -7.75
CA LEU A 143 13.26 2.07 -7.21
C LEU A 143 13.89 2.15 -5.84
N SER A 144 15.09 2.74 -5.76
CA SER A 144 15.75 3.11 -4.51
C SER A 144 14.92 4.17 -3.76
N ASN A 145 13.66 3.87 -3.46
CA ASN A 145 12.65 4.73 -2.87
C ASN A 145 11.89 3.88 -1.82
N PRO A 146 11.96 4.25 -0.52
CA PRO A 146 11.34 3.50 0.57
C PRO A 146 9.82 3.29 0.40
N LEU A 147 9.13 4.18 -0.31
CA LEU A 147 7.69 4.05 -0.54
C LEU A 147 7.34 2.88 -1.48
N ALA A 148 8.30 2.36 -2.25
CA ALA A 148 8.08 1.20 -3.11
C ALA A 148 7.65 -0.05 -2.32
N GLY A 149 8.18 -0.21 -1.09
CA GLY A 149 7.78 -1.27 -0.16
C GLY A 149 6.43 -1.03 0.51
N CYS A 150 5.82 0.15 0.33
CA CYS A 150 4.54 0.56 0.90
C CYS A 150 3.40 0.57 -0.14
N ILE A 151 3.69 0.23 -1.38
CA ILE A 151 2.72 0.26 -2.48
C ILE A 151 1.78 -0.94 -2.41
N MET A 152 0.51 -0.64 -2.58
CA MET A 152 -0.55 -1.62 -2.76
C MET A 152 -1.52 -1.14 -3.84
N SER A 153 -2.19 -2.11 -4.45
CA SER A 153 -3.15 -1.90 -5.52
C SER A 153 -4.51 -2.44 -5.15
N ASP A 154 -5.56 -1.78 -5.62
CA ASP A 154 -6.94 -2.17 -5.37
C ASP A 154 -7.89 -1.77 -6.52
N ILE A 155 -9.13 -2.24 -6.47
CA ILE A 155 -10.23 -1.78 -7.32
C ILE A 155 -11.10 -0.79 -6.55
N VAL A 156 -11.32 0.39 -7.12
CA VAL A 156 -12.20 1.44 -6.58
C VAL A 156 -13.43 1.62 -7.48
N GLY A 157 -14.64 1.77 -6.94
CA GLY A 157 -15.89 1.82 -7.73
C GLY A 157 -17.07 2.44 -7.00
#